data_AF-A0A8X6NBS3-F1
#
_entry.id   AF-A0A8X6NBS3-F1
#
_cell.length_a   1.000
_cell.length_b   1.000
_cell.length_c   1.000
_cell.angle_alpha   90.00
_cell.angle_beta   90.00
_cell.angle_gamma   90.00
#
_symmetry.space_group_name_H-M   'P 1'
#
loop_
_entity.id
_entity.type
_entity.pdbx_description
1 polymer ?
#
loop_
_entity_poly.entity_id
_entity_poly.type
_entity_poly.pdbx_seq_one_letter_code
_entity_poly.pdbx_strand_id
1 'polypeptide(L)'
;MYREKKLGCIWFTYVPLVLLLKPEAVKEALKENKFTEKSWLYHVVFPLTGSSFFLSKWKPRRKLLTPCFHSDMLRDHLSVFNEQSQKLMKSLQSETTEEFTFIDDPISICTLNTICG
;
A
#
# COMPACT_ATOMS: atom_id res chain seq x y z
N MET A 1 25.12 -13.44 10.84
CA MET A 1 24.44 -14.33 11.80
C MET A 1 22.89 -14.21 11.80
N TYR A 2 22.25 -13.72 10.72
CA TYR A 2 20.77 -13.62 10.59
C TYR A 2 20.17 -14.54 9.51
N ARG A 3 21.02 -15.30 8.80
CA ARG A 3 20.64 -16.00 7.55
C ARG A 3 19.96 -17.37 7.77
N GLU A 4 20.01 -17.93 8.97
CA GLU A 4 19.55 -19.31 9.22
C GLU A 4 18.15 -19.42 9.83
N LYS A 5 17.68 -18.41 10.58
CA LYS A 5 16.39 -18.50 11.28
C LYS A 5 15.22 -18.32 10.30
N LYS A 6 14.34 -19.33 10.22
CA LYS A 6 13.11 -19.29 9.40
C LYS A 6 12.05 -18.34 9.97
N LEU A 7 12.09 -18.12 11.29
CA LEU A 7 11.15 -17.33 12.07
C LEU A 7 11.93 -16.50 13.10
N GLY A 8 11.59 -15.22 13.24
CA GLY A 8 12.01 -14.37 14.35
C GLY A 8 10.80 -14.09 15.25
N CYS A 9 11.00 -14.01 16.57
CA CYS A 9 9.95 -13.57 17.49
C CYS A 9 10.48 -12.39 18.29
N ILE A 10 9.74 -11.28 18.26
CA ILE A 10 10.01 -10.10 19.09
C ILE A 10 8.86 -10.02 20.09
N TRP A 11 9.18 -9.98 21.38
CA TRP A 11 8.17 -9.81 22.42
C TRP A 11 7.98 -8.33 22.71
N PHE A 12 6.77 -7.83 22.46
CA PHE A 12 6.33 -6.53 22.97
C PHE A 12 5.46 -6.78 24.19
N THR A 13 6.04 -6.58 25.38
CA THR A 13 5.43 -6.88 26.69
C THR A 13 4.83 -8.29 26.73
N TYR A 14 3.52 -8.45 26.53
CA TYR A 14 2.78 -9.71 26.59
C TYR A 14 2.37 -10.26 25.21
N VAL A 15 2.72 -9.57 24.12
CA VAL A 15 2.33 -9.94 22.76
C VAL A 15 3.56 -10.37 21.96
N PRO A 16 3.63 -11.64 21.51
CA PRO A 16 4.69 -12.10 20.61
C PRO A 16 4.41 -11.63 19.18
N LEU A 17 5.33 -10.84 18.62
CA LEU A 17 5.36 -10.48 17.21
C LEU A 17 6.24 -11.48 16.44
N VAL A 18 5.59 -12.34 15.65
CA VAL A 18 6.29 -13.31 14.80
C VAL A 18 6.64 -12.67 13.46
N LEU A 19 7.94 -12.54 13.19
CA LEU A 19 8.50 -12.06 11.93
C LEU A 19 8.90 -13.24 11.05
N LEU A 20 8.28 -13.34 9.87
CA LEU A 20 8.65 -14.30 8.84
C LEU A 20 9.81 -13.71 8.03
N LEU A 21 11.02 -14.22 8.26
CA LEU A 21 12.24 -13.67 7.64
C LEU A 21 12.59 -14.34 6.30
N LYS A 22 11.95 -15.47 5.99
CA LYS A 22 12.20 -16.24 4.77
C LYS A 22 10.98 -16.28 3.84
N PRO A 23 11.19 -16.19 2.52
CA PRO A 23 10.10 -16.12 1.55
C PRO A 23 9.26 -17.41 1.53
N GLU A 24 9.84 -18.58 1.82
CA GLU A 24 9.11 -19.86 1.87
C GLU A 24 8.09 -19.86 3.01
N ALA A 25 8.49 -19.36 4.19
CA ALA A 25 7.61 -19.25 5.35
C ALA A 25 6.50 -18.22 5.13
N VAL A 26 6.81 -17.10 4.45
CA VAL A 26 5.80 -16.10 4.04
C VAL A 26 4.79 -16.72 3.08
N LYS A 27 5.24 -17.50 2.09
CA LYS A 27 4.36 -18.14 1.11
C LYS A 27 3.41 -19.14 1.75
N GLU A 28 3.89 -19.94 2.71
CA GLU A 28 3.06 -20.90 3.45
C GLU A 28 2.03 -20.18 4.33
N ALA A 29 2.46 -19.16 5.08
CA ALA A 29 1.56 -18.35 5.90
C ALA A 29 0.49 -17.60 5.08
N LEU A 30 0.83 -17.09 3.89
CA LEU A 30 -0.12 -16.42 3.00
C LEU A 30 -1.07 -17.40 2.28
N LYS A 31 -0.64 -18.66 2.06
CA LYS A 31 -1.46 -19.71 1.45
C LYS A 31 -2.52 -20.24 2.42
N GLU A 32 -2.18 -20.30 3.71
CA GLU A 32 -3.11 -20.73 4.74
C GLU A 32 -4.11 -19.63 5.12
N ASN A 33 -5.37 -19.80 4.69
CA ASN A 33 -6.49 -18.92 5.06
C ASN A 33 -6.90 -19.04 6.56
N LYS A 34 -6.05 -19.64 7.41
CA LYS A 34 -6.26 -19.77 8.87
C LYS A 34 -5.84 -18.51 9.63
N PHE A 35 -4.88 -17.74 9.12
CA PHE A 35 -4.47 -16.44 9.67
C PHE A 35 -5.41 -15.29 9.24
N THR A 36 -6.72 -15.55 9.20
CA THR A 36 -7.73 -14.56 8.77
C THR A 36 -8.14 -13.62 9.91
N GLU A 37 -7.75 -13.93 11.15
CA GLU A 37 -7.94 -13.00 12.26
C GLU A 37 -7.01 -11.80 12.13
N LYS A 38 -7.64 -10.63 12.11
CA LYS A 38 -6.98 -9.36 11.88
C LYS A 38 -6.13 -9.03 13.10
N SER A 39 -4.81 -9.05 12.88
CA SER A 39 -3.80 -8.65 13.86
C SER A 39 -4.13 -7.30 14.54
N TRP A 40 -3.64 -7.08 15.76
CA TRP A 40 -3.71 -5.80 16.49
C TRP A 40 -3.43 -4.55 15.64
N LEU A 41 -2.57 -4.65 14.61
CA LEU A 41 -2.28 -3.60 13.64
C LEU A 41 -3.56 -3.06 12.97
N TYR A 42 -4.54 -3.93 12.72
CA TYR A 42 -5.82 -3.50 12.15
C TYR A 42 -6.64 -2.65 13.11
N HIS A 43 -6.48 -2.79 14.44
CA HIS A 43 -7.12 -1.93 15.44
C HIS A 43 -6.47 -0.54 15.52
N VAL A 44 -5.19 -0.41 15.17
CA VAL A 44 -4.49 0.89 15.09
C VAL A 44 -4.91 1.65 13.83
N VAL A 45 -5.14 0.95 12.72
CA VAL A 45 -5.61 1.55 11.45
C VAL A 45 -7.14 1.76 11.43
N PHE A 46 -7.86 1.07 12.32
CA PHE A 46 -9.31 1.16 12.48
C PHE A 46 -9.87 2.59 12.69
N PRO A 47 -9.34 3.43 13.60
CA PRO A 47 -9.85 4.79 13.81
C PRO A 47 -9.68 5.70 12.58
N LEU A 48 -8.65 5.48 11.76
CA LEU A 48 -8.41 6.27 10.54
C LEU A 48 -9.42 5.99 9.42
N THR A 49 -10.08 4.82 9.47
CA THR A 49 -10.99 4.36 8.42
C THR A 49 -12.46 4.29 8.86
N GLY A 50 -12.76 4.76 10.07
CA GLY A 50 -14.10 5.09 10.58
C GLY A 50 -15.13 3.95 10.63
N SER A 51 -14.85 2.74 10.12
CA SER A 51 -15.84 1.69 10.08
C SER A 51 -15.28 0.27 10.08
N SER A 52 -15.69 -0.49 11.10
CA SER A 52 -15.57 -1.96 11.23
C SER A 52 -16.16 -2.75 10.05
N PHE A 53 -16.90 -2.07 9.18
CA PHE A 53 -17.62 -2.63 8.05
C PHE A 53 -16.74 -2.91 6.82
N PHE A 54 -15.63 -2.18 6.64
CA PHE A 54 -14.70 -2.41 5.52
C PHE A 54 -13.84 -3.66 5.75
N LEU A 55 -13.54 -3.96 7.01
CA LEU A 55 -12.62 -5.00 7.41
C LEU A 55 -13.28 -6.39 7.36
N SER A 56 -14.49 -6.55 7.91
CA SER A 56 -15.21 -7.84 7.90
C SER A 56 -15.69 -8.27 6.50
N LYS A 57 -15.93 -7.31 5.60
CA LYS A 57 -16.38 -7.54 4.22
C LYS A 57 -15.30 -7.29 3.16
N TRP A 58 -14.02 -7.42 3.53
CA TRP A 58 -12.90 -7.20 2.61
C TRP A 58 -12.96 -8.10 1.37
N LYS A 59 -13.19 -9.41 1.54
CA LYS A 59 -13.25 -10.38 0.42
C LYS A 59 -14.32 -10.00 -0.64
N PRO A 60 -15.60 -9.78 -0.28
CA PRO A 60 -16.61 -9.41 -1.27
C PRO A 60 -16.38 -8.02 -1.87
N ARG A 61 -15.91 -7.04 -1.09
CA ARG A 61 -15.57 -5.70 -1.61
C ARG A 61 -14.40 -5.73 -2.59
N ARG A 62 -13.34 -6.48 -2.28
CA ARG A 62 -12.18 -6.64 -3.17
C ARG A 62 -12.60 -7.32 -4.47
N LYS A 63 -13.51 -8.30 -4.43
CA LYS A 63 -14.04 -8.95 -5.64
C LYS A 63 -14.76 -7.96 -6.56
N LEU A 64 -15.48 -6.98 -6.01
CA LEU A 64 -16.14 -5.91 -6.77
C LEU A 64 -15.15 -4.87 -7.32
N LEU A 65 -14.06 -4.58 -6.60
CA LEU A 65 -13.04 -3.61 -7.02
C LEU A 65 -12.00 -4.17 -8.00
N THR A 66 -11.71 -5.48 -7.94
CA THR A 66 -10.72 -6.14 -8.82
C THR A 66 -10.95 -5.90 -10.32
N PRO A 67 -12.18 -5.91 -10.88
CA PRO A 67 -12.38 -5.61 -12.31
C PRO A 67 -11.98 -4.18 -12.70
N CYS A 68 -12.04 -3.20 -11.79
CA CYS A 68 -11.56 -1.83 -12.05
C CYS A 68 -10.04 -1.75 -12.20
N PHE A 69 -9.31 -2.75 -11.70
CA PHE A 69 -7.86 -2.90 -11.86
C PHE A 69 -7.50 -4.00 -12.88
N HIS A 70 -8.45 -4.42 -13.72
CA HIS A 70 -8.12 -5.25 -14.88
C HIS A 70 -7.33 -4.42 -15.89
N SER A 71 -6.40 -5.06 -16.61
CA SER A 71 -5.44 -4.37 -17.49
C SER A 71 -6.10 -3.46 -18.55
N ASP A 72 -7.33 -3.77 -18.95
CA ASP A 72 -8.10 -2.96 -19.90
C ASP A 72 -8.64 -1.68 -19.27
N MET A 73 -9.20 -1.74 -18.06
CA MET A 73 -9.66 -0.55 -17.31
C MET A 73 -8.48 0.36 -16.92
N LEU A 74 -7.32 -0.23 -16.62
CA LEU A 74 -6.10 0.53 -16.36
C LEU A 74 -5.67 1.39 -17.56
N ARG A 75 -5.95 0.94 -18.80
CA ARG A 75 -5.62 1.73 -20.01
C ARG A 75 -6.43 3.01 -20.09
N ASP A 76 -7.69 2.98 -19.67
CA ASP A 76 -8.55 4.17 -19.67
C ASP A 76 -8.02 5.23 -18.68
N HIS A 77 -7.43 4.79 -17.56
CA HIS A 77 -6.81 5.66 -16.55
C HIS A 77 -5.41 6.16 -16.92
N LEU A 78 -4.77 5.61 -17.98
CA LEU A 78 -3.46 6.11 -18.45
C LEU A 78 -3.54 7.54 -18.98
N SER A 79 -4.70 7.95 -19.48
CA SER A 79 -4.92 9.32 -19.96
C SER A 79 -4.74 10.34 -18.82
N VAL A 80 -5.38 10.11 -17.69
CA VAL A 80 -5.26 10.91 -16.45
C VAL A 80 -3.82 10.86 -15.93
N PHE A 81 -3.20 9.68 -15.90
CA PHE A 81 -1.81 9.54 -15.45
C PHE A 81 -0.84 10.37 -16.31
N ASN A 82 -1.01 10.36 -17.64
CA ASN A 82 -0.19 11.15 -18.55
C ASN A 82 -0.40 12.66 -18.35
N GLU A 83 -1.64 13.11 -18.14
CA GLU A 83 -1.94 14.51 -17.89
C GLU A 83 -1.29 15.01 -16.59
N GLN A 84 -1.42 14.25 -15.50
CA GLN A 84 -0.82 14.62 -14.21
C GLN A 84 0.71 14.53 -14.26
N SER A 85 1.27 13.56 -14.99
CA SER A 85 2.72 13.47 -15.23
C SER A 85 3.26 14.69 -15.97
N GLN A 86 2.53 15.20 -16.97
CA GLN A 86 2.90 16.44 -17.66
C GLN A 86 2.84 17.67 -16.74
N LYS A 87 1.83 17.74 -15.86
CA LYS A 87 1.73 18.81 -14.85
C LYS A 87 2.88 18.76 -13.85
N LEU A 88 3.23 17.57 -13.36
CA LEU A 88 4.40 17.35 -12.51
C LEU A 88 5.69 17.80 -13.20
N MET A 89 5.87 17.44 -14.48
CA MET A 89 7.06 17.84 -15.23
C MET A 89 7.16 19.35 -15.42
N LYS A 90 6.06 20.05 -15.63
CA LYS A 90 6.05 21.52 -15.69
C LYS A 90 6.45 22.14 -14.34
N SER A 91 5.95 21.61 -13.23
CA SER A 91 6.30 22.07 -11.87
C SER A 91 7.80 21.89 -11.57
N LEU A 92 8.35 20.73 -11.92
CA LEU A 92 9.77 20.44 -11.71
C LEU A 92 10.66 21.27 -12.65
N GLN A 93 10.22 21.54 -13.88
CA GLN A 93 10.95 22.42 -14.81
C GLN A 93 11.01 23.86 -14.33
N SER A 94 9.95 24.40 -13.70
CA SER A 94 9.99 25.75 -13.11
C SER A 94 10.95 25.87 -11.93
N GLU A 95 11.19 24.76 -11.22
CA GLU A 95 12.06 24.73 -10.03
C GLU A 95 13.51 24.36 -10.37
N THR A 96 13.82 24.06 -11.65
CA THR A 96 15.18 23.69 -12.12
C THR A 96 16.20 24.84 -12.03
N THR A 97 15.75 26.06 -11.75
CA THR A 97 16.64 27.23 -11.56
C THR A 97 17.24 27.28 -10.16
N GLU A 98 16.69 26.51 -9.21
CA GLU A 98 17.14 26.45 -7.82
C GLU A 98 18.25 25.40 -7.62
N GLU A 99 19.13 25.61 -6.64
CA GLU A 99 20.25 24.71 -6.32
C GLU A 99 19.79 23.40 -5.66
N PHE A 100 18.61 23.40 -5.04
CA PHE A 100 17.97 22.24 -4.43
C PHE A 100 16.46 22.32 -4.51
N THR A 101 15.81 21.18 -4.82
CA THR A 101 14.35 21.10 -4.95
C THR A 101 13.81 19.93 -4.13
N PHE A 102 12.81 20.20 -3.31
CA PHE A 102 12.07 19.18 -2.55
C PHE A 102 11.03 18.52 -3.46
N ILE A 103 11.22 17.23 -3.75
CA ILE A 103 10.37 16.48 -4.69
C ILE A 103 9.17 15.80 -4.02
N ASP A 104 9.16 15.70 -2.69
CA ASP A 104 8.15 14.98 -1.93
C ASP A 104 6.77 15.61 -2.07
N ASP A 105 6.68 16.94 -1.95
CA ASP A 105 5.44 17.70 -2.13
C ASP A 105 4.86 17.57 -3.55
N PRO A 106 5.60 17.85 -4.64
CA PRO A 106 5.05 17.74 -6.00
C PRO A 106 4.68 16.29 -6.37
N ILE A 107 5.41 15.28 -5.88
CA ILE A 107 5.05 13.87 -6.09
C ILE A 107 3.76 13.51 -5.32
N SER A 108 3.62 13.98 -4.08
CA SER A 108 2.43 13.74 -3.27
C SER A 108 1.18 14.36 -3.91
N ILE A 109 1.28 15.61 -4.38
CA ILE A 109 0.20 16.31 -5.07
C ILE A 109 -0.15 15.62 -6.39
N CYS A 110 0.84 15.21 -7.19
CA CYS A 110 0.61 14.47 -8.43
C CYS A 110 -0.10 13.14 -8.16
N THR A 111 0.30 12.41 -7.11
CA THR A 111 -0.30 11.14 -6.72
C THR A 111 -1.75 11.33 -6.28
N LEU A 112 -2.03 12.35 -5.47
CA LEU A 112 -3.39 12.68 -5.05
C LEU A 112 -4.28 13.03 -6.25
N ASN A 113 -3.80 13.90 -7.15
CA ASN A 113 -4.54 14.30 -8.35
C ASN A 113 -4.77 13.14 -9.32
N THR A 114 -3.85 12.17 -9.37
CA THR A 114 -4.00 10.97 -10.20
C THR A 114 -5.04 10.00 -9.63
N ILE A 115 -5.19 9.94 -8.30
CA ILE A 115 -6.17 9.07 -7.64
C ILE A 115 -7.57 9.71 -7.63
N CYS A 116 -7.65 11.05 -7.58
CA CYS A 116 -8.90 11.80 -7.49
C CYS A 116 -9.46 12.30 -8.83
N GLY A 117 -8.67 12.27 -9.91
CA GLY A 117 -9.06 12.70 -11.26
C GLY A 117 -9.57 11.54 -12.10
#